data_AF-A0A239LC28-F1
#
_entry.id   AF-A0A239LC28-F1
#
_cell.length_a   1.000
_cell.length_b   1.000
_cell.length_c   1.000
_cell.angle_alpha   90.00
_cell.angle_beta   90.00
_cell.angle_gamma   90.00
#
_symmetry.space_group_name_H-M   'P 1'
#
loop_
_entity.id
_entity.type
_entity.pdbx_description
1 polymer ?
#
loop_
_entity_poly.entity_id
_entity_poly.type
_entity_poly.pdbx_seq_one_letter_code
_entity_poly.pdbx_strand_id
1 'polypeptide(L)'
;MTVDHRTLFGALLADDDFTARLKDRGLSLYFVPPEPGAAVFVSSDGVAAGEPPFPPTLRFEMGQDTAHEIWSGRLPLMNAVVERRLAIKGPVGRVRQLADLLPAVCATYAELSARPRS
;
A
#
# COMPACT_ATOMS: atom_id res chain seq x y z
N MET A 1 12.49 10.34 6.82
CA MET A 1 12.15 10.61 5.40
C MET A 1 10.95 9.75 5.06
N THR A 2 9.89 10.30 4.47
CA THR A 2 8.67 9.53 4.12
C THR A 2 8.81 8.96 2.71
N VAL A 3 8.74 7.64 2.57
CA VAL A 3 8.68 6.95 1.28
C VAL A 3 7.23 6.97 0.78
N ASP A 4 7.01 7.43 -0.45
CA ASP A 4 5.68 7.47 -1.05
C ASP A 4 5.24 6.09 -1.58
N HIS A 5 3.92 5.91 -1.76
CA HIS A 5 3.33 4.65 -2.22
C HIS A 5 3.89 4.18 -3.56
N ARG A 6 4.18 5.09 -4.51
CA ARG A 6 4.66 4.70 -5.83
C ARG A 6 6.06 4.12 -5.75
N THR A 7 6.94 4.75 -4.98
CA THR A 7 8.29 4.24 -4.74
C THR A 7 8.27 2.90 -4.00
N LEU A 8 7.46 2.78 -2.94
CA LEU A 8 7.33 1.55 -2.16
C LEU A 8 6.84 0.36 -3.00
N PHE A 9 5.69 0.52 -3.65
CA PHE A 9 5.10 -0.57 -4.42
C PHE A 9 5.85 -0.84 -5.73
N GLY A 10 6.53 0.16 -6.30
CA GLY A 10 7.46 -0.07 -7.42
C GLY A 10 8.63 -0.98 -7.03
N ALA A 11 9.18 -0.82 -5.83
CA ALA A 11 10.22 -1.71 -5.33
C ALA A 11 9.68 -3.12 -5.00
N LEU A 12 8.51 -3.21 -4.37
CA LEU A 12 7.86 -4.50 -4.07
C LEU A 12 7.51 -5.30 -5.33
N LEU A 13 7.07 -4.63 -6.40
CA LEU A 13 6.75 -5.30 -7.66
C LEU A 13 7.98 -5.75 -8.46
N ALA A 14 9.20 -5.38 -8.02
CA ALA A 14 10.42 -5.97 -8.53
C ALA A 14 10.74 -7.33 -7.86
N ASP A 15 10.02 -7.71 -6.80
CA ASP A 15 10.07 -9.04 -6.19
C ASP A 15 9.03 -9.96 -6.85
N ASP A 16 9.50 -11.07 -7.42
CA ASP A 16 8.68 -12.02 -8.16
C ASP A 16 7.67 -12.76 -7.26
N ASP A 17 8.02 -13.06 -6.00
CA ASP A 17 7.11 -13.76 -5.07
C ASP A 17 5.97 -12.84 -4.63
N PHE A 18 6.28 -11.59 -4.30
CA PHE A 18 5.26 -10.60 -3.97
C PHE A 18 4.32 -10.38 -5.16
N THR A 19 4.87 -10.19 -6.35
CA THR A 19 4.10 -9.96 -7.58
C THR A 19 3.23 -11.16 -7.94
N ALA A 20 3.77 -12.39 -7.83
CA ALA A 20 3.02 -13.61 -8.07
C ALA A 20 1.86 -13.77 -7.07
N ARG A 21 2.08 -13.51 -5.78
CA ARG A 21 1.02 -13.55 -4.76
C ARG A 21 -0.07 -12.51 -5.00
N LEU A 22 0.31 -11.30 -5.44
CA LEU A 22 -0.65 -10.25 -5.77
C LEU A 22 -1.53 -10.67 -6.96
N LYS A 23 -0.91 -11.26 -7.99
CA LYS A 23 -1.58 -11.78 -9.19
C LYS A 23 -2.50 -12.96 -8.90
N ASP A 24 -2.00 -13.98 -8.20
CA ASP A 24 -2.75 -15.20 -7.85
C ASP A 24 -4.01 -14.88 -7.03
N ARG A 25 -3.87 -13.94 -6.10
CA ARG A 25 -5.00 -13.47 -5.29
C ARG A 25 -5.90 -12.49 -6.05
N GLY A 26 -5.51 -12.06 -7.25
CA GLY A 26 -6.20 -11.04 -8.04
C GLY A 26 -6.43 -9.77 -7.22
N LEU A 27 -5.42 -9.33 -6.46
CA LEU A 27 -5.49 -8.15 -5.59
C LEU A 27 -5.03 -6.90 -6.36
N SER A 28 -5.78 -5.82 -6.17
CA SER A 28 -5.41 -4.48 -6.61
C SER A 28 -5.76 -3.46 -5.53
N LEU A 29 -4.85 -2.51 -5.31
CA LEU A 29 -4.88 -1.55 -4.22
C LEU A 29 -5.02 -0.15 -4.80
N TYR A 30 -5.92 0.65 -4.24
CA TYR A 30 -6.05 2.05 -4.61
C TYR A 30 -5.89 2.94 -3.38
N PHE A 31 -4.81 3.71 -3.35
CA PHE A 31 -4.49 4.64 -2.28
C PHE A 31 -4.96 6.03 -2.66
N VAL A 32 -5.83 6.60 -1.84
CA VAL A 32 -6.43 7.92 -2.04
C VAL A 32 -6.09 8.81 -0.84
N PRO A 33 -5.03 9.61 -0.95
CA PRO A 33 -4.74 10.61 0.07
C PRO A 33 -5.80 11.72 0.07
N PRO A 34 -5.95 12.46 1.17
CA PRO A 34 -6.84 13.61 1.25
C PRO A 34 -6.40 14.73 0.30
N GLU A 35 -5.10 14.83 -0.01
CA GLU A 35 -4.59 15.77 -1.00
C GLU A 35 -4.94 15.32 -2.44
N PRO A 36 -5.54 16.20 -3.26
CA PRO A 36 -5.88 15.87 -4.64
C PRO A 36 -4.63 15.61 -5.49
N GLY A 37 -4.74 14.69 -6.44
CA GLY A 37 -3.70 14.40 -7.44
C GLY A 37 -2.59 13.44 -6.99
N ALA A 38 -2.59 13.00 -5.74
CA ALA A 38 -1.58 12.05 -5.21
C ALA A 38 -2.09 10.60 -5.11
N ALA A 39 -3.21 10.29 -5.76
CA ALA A 39 -3.77 8.94 -5.74
C ALA A 39 -2.88 7.95 -6.52
N VAL A 40 -2.77 6.72 -6.01
CA VAL A 40 -1.92 5.68 -6.57
C VAL A 40 -2.67 4.37 -6.66
N PHE A 41 -2.67 3.77 -7.83
CA PHE A 41 -3.20 2.44 -8.09
C PHE A 41 -2.08 1.42 -8.25
N VAL A 42 -2.24 0.25 -7.63
CA VAL A 42 -1.27 -0.85 -7.64
C VAL A 42 -1.97 -2.14 -8.04
N SER A 43 -1.43 -2.86 -9.02
CA SER A 43 -1.80 -4.23 -9.38
C SER A 43 -0.54 -5.05 -9.63
N SER A 44 -0.70 -6.33 -9.98
CA SER A 44 0.42 -7.17 -10.44
C SER A 44 1.10 -6.66 -11.70
N ASP A 45 0.46 -5.76 -12.44
CA ASP A 45 0.96 -5.24 -13.72
C ASP A 45 1.78 -3.96 -13.54
N GLY A 46 1.79 -3.39 -12.33
CA GLY A 46 2.56 -2.19 -12.04
C GLY A 46 1.89 -1.21 -11.09
N VAL A 47 2.47 -0.02 -11.03
CA VAL A 47 1.96 1.12 -10.27
C VAL A 47 1.58 2.25 -11.22
N ALA A 48 0.36 2.76 -11.11
CA ALA A 48 -0.15 3.88 -11.88
C ALA A 48 -0.56 5.04 -10.96
N ALA A 49 -0.34 6.28 -11.42
CA ALA A 49 -0.84 7.47 -10.73
C ALA A 49 -2.24 7.83 -11.22
N GLY A 50 -3.09 8.33 -10.33
CA GLY A 50 -4.43 8.78 -10.66
C GLY A 50 -5.49 7.67 -10.59
N GLU A 51 -6.50 7.78 -11.44
CA GLU A 51 -7.68 6.90 -11.42
C GLU A 51 -7.32 5.47 -11.83
N PRO A 52 -7.87 4.45 -11.16
CA PRO A 52 -7.56 3.08 -11.49
C PRO A 52 -8.18 2.69 -12.84
N PRO A 53 -7.47 1.92 -13.70
CA PRO A 53 -7.98 1.47 -14.99
C PRO A 53 -9.12 0.45 -14.88
N PHE A 54 -9.32 -0.14 -13.69
CA PHE A 54 -10.40 -1.05 -13.37
C PHE A 54 -10.78 -0.93 -11.87
N PRO A 55 -11.96 -1.39 -11.45
CA PRO A 55 -12.38 -1.32 -10.05
C PRO A 55 -11.34 -1.97 -9.12
N PRO A 56 -10.80 -1.23 -8.12
CA PRO A 56 -9.80 -1.79 -7.22
C PRO A 56 -10.44 -2.78 -6.26
N THR A 57 -9.71 -3.83 -5.89
CA THR A 57 -10.21 -4.80 -4.89
C THR A 57 -10.29 -4.19 -3.50
N LEU A 58 -9.35 -3.31 -3.17
CA LEU A 58 -9.28 -2.59 -1.91
C LEU A 58 -8.93 -1.14 -2.20
N ARG A 59 -9.68 -0.22 -1.58
CA ARG A 59 -9.41 1.21 -1.60
C ARG A 59 -9.07 1.68 -0.19
N PHE A 60 -7.97 2.41 -0.06
CA PHE A 60 -7.43 2.95 1.17
C PHE A 60 -7.53 4.46 1.11
N GLU A 61 -8.19 5.05 2.09
CA GLU A 61 -8.27 6.50 2.27
C GLU A 61 -7.47 6.84 3.53
N MET A 62 -6.27 7.38 3.35
CA MET A 62 -5.36 7.76 4.43
C MET A 62 -4.35 8.81 3.98
N GLY A 63 -3.91 9.66 4.90
CA GLY A 63 -2.80 10.60 4.66
C GLY A 63 -1.43 9.94 4.66
N GLN A 64 -0.43 10.64 4.13
CA GLN A 64 0.97 10.16 4.05
C GLN A 64 1.57 9.83 5.41
N ASP A 65 1.26 10.60 6.46
CA ASP A 65 1.78 10.33 7.81
C ASP A 65 1.21 9.04 8.40
N THR A 66 -0.08 8.78 8.15
CA THR A 66 -0.71 7.54 8.59
C THR A 66 -0.13 6.34 7.83
N ALA A 67 0.05 6.48 6.52
CA ALA A 67 0.73 5.47 5.70
C ALA A 67 2.15 5.19 6.23
N HIS A 68 2.92 6.24 6.51
CA HIS A 68 4.26 6.13 7.07
C HIS A 68 4.27 5.37 8.40
N GLU A 69 3.38 5.68 9.33
CA GLU A 69 3.28 4.97 10.60
C GLU A 69 2.90 3.49 10.43
N ILE A 70 2.01 3.18 9.48
CA ILE A 70 1.63 1.79 9.19
C ILE A 70 2.81 1.02 8.59
N TRP A 71 3.42 1.55 7.52
CA TRP A 71 4.51 0.86 6.82
C TRP A 71 5.81 0.79 7.64
N SER A 72 6.01 1.71 8.59
CA SER A 72 7.10 1.63 9.57
C SER A 72 6.80 0.68 10.74
N GLY A 73 5.61 0.06 10.79
CA GLY A 73 5.20 -0.82 11.86
C GLY A 73 4.86 -0.11 13.18
N ARG A 74 4.82 1.23 13.20
CA ARG A 74 4.49 2.05 14.38
C ARG A 74 3.00 2.10 14.67
N LEU A 75 2.16 1.92 13.65
CA LEU A 75 0.71 1.89 13.77
C LEU A 75 0.16 0.60 13.13
N PRO A 76 -0.39 -0.34 13.91
CA PRO A 76 -1.07 -1.49 13.34
C PRO A 76 -2.21 -1.06 12.40
N LEU A 77 -2.33 -1.69 11.22
CA LEU A 77 -3.34 -1.36 10.22
C LEU A 77 -4.77 -1.31 10.81
N MET A 78 -5.11 -2.29 11.65
CA MET A 78 -6.44 -2.37 12.27
C MET A 78 -6.68 -1.26 13.30
N ASN A 79 -5.64 -0.83 14.01
CA ASN A 79 -5.74 0.30 14.94
C ASN A 79 -5.99 1.60 14.16
N ALA A 80 -5.32 1.80 13.03
CA ALA A 80 -5.57 2.96 12.16
C ALA A 80 -7.03 3.05 11.69
N VAL A 81 -7.68 1.90 11.45
CA VAL A 81 -9.11 1.83 11.12
C VAL A 81 -9.98 2.24 12.30
N VAL A 82 -9.72 1.68 13.49
CA VAL A 82 -10.46 2.00 14.72
C VAL A 82 -10.31 3.48 15.09
N GLU A 83 -9.11 4.04 14.94
CA GLU A 83 -8.78 5.45 15.17
C GLU A 83 -9.30 6.38 14.07
N ARG A 84 -9.95 5.85 13.02
CA ARG A 84 -10.46 6.62 11.86
C ARG A 84 -9.38 7.39 11.09
N ARG A 85 -8.11 6.98 11.22
CA ARG A 85 -6.97 7.51 10.45
C ARG A 85 -6.84 6.83 9.09
N LEU A 86 -7.42 5.64 8.97
CA LEU A 86 -7.50 4.86 7.75
C LEU A 86 -8.94 4.42 7.51
N ALA A 87 -9.47 4.64 6.31
CA ALA A 87 -10.67 3.95 5.85
C ALA A 87 -10.30 2.94 4.75
N ILE A 88 -10.78 1.70 4.91
CA ILE A 88 -10.61 0.62 3.93
C ILE A 88 -11.98 0.29 3.35
N LYS A 89 -12.10 0.34 2.02
CA LYS A 89 -13.30 -0.06 1.27
C LYS A 89 -12.98 -1.29 0.44
N GLY A 90 -13.76 -2.35 0.62
CA GLY A 90 -13.64 -3.60 -0.11
C GLY A 90 -14.01 -4.82 0.75
N PRO A 91 -13.95 -6.04 0.19
CA PRO A 91 -14.36 -7.24 0.92
C PRO A 91 -13.39 -7.57 2.07
N VAL A 92 -13.93 -7.91 3.25
CA VAL A 92 -13.13 -8.26 4.45
C VAL A 92 -12.14 -9.40 4.17
N GLY A 93 -12.53 -10.40 3.36
CA GLY A 93 -11.64 -11.49 2.97
C GLY A 93 -10.40 -11.03 2.21
N ARG A 94 -10.51 -9.97 1.40
CA ARG A 94 -9.38 -9.37 0.66
C ARG A 94 -8.45 -8.60 1.60
N VAL A 95 -9.00 -7.94 2.63
CA VAL A 95 -8.19 -7.26 3.66
C VAL A 95 -7.29 -8.26 4.41
N ARG A 96 -7.82 -9.44 4.74
CA ARG A 96 -7.03 -10.51 5.37
C ARG A 96 -5.90 -11.01 4.45
N GLN A 97 -6.18 -11.20 3.16
CA GLN A 97 -5.16 -11.57 2.18
C GLN A 97 -4.06 -10.51 2.04
N LEU A 98 -4.40 -9.22 2.17
CA LEU A 98 -3.39 -8.16 2.21
C LEU A 98 -2.57 -8.22 3.51
N ALA A 99 -3.20 -8.53 4.65
CA ALA A 99 -2.51 -8.63 5.94
C ALA A 99 -1.32 -9.59 5.89
N ASP A 100 -1.44 -10.70 5.17
CA ASP A 100 -0.36 -11.68 4.97
C ASP A 100 0.83 -11.13 4.15
N LEU A 101 0.62 -10.07 3.37
CA LEU A 101 1.65 -9.41 2.55
C LEU A 101 2.32 -8.23 3.28
N LEU A 102 1.72 -7.75 4.38
CA LEU A 102 2.24 -6.61 5.15
C LEU A 102 3.69 -6.78 5.63
N PRO A 103 4.16 -7.96 6.06
CA PRO A 103 5.55 -8.12 6.47
C PRO A 103 6.55 -7.72 5.37
N ALA A 104 6.29 -8.10 4.11
CA ALA A 104 7.13 -7.71 2.98
C ALA A 104 7.07 -6.21 2.69
N VAL A 105 5.88 -5.61 2.80
CA VAL A 105 5.68 -4.17 2.64
C VAL A 105 6.49 -3.40 3.68
N CYS A 106 6.39 -3.78 4.96
CA CYS A 106 7.10 -3.12 6.05
C CYS A 106 8.63 -3.29 5.93
N ALA A 107 9.10 -4.48 5.55
CA ALA A 107 10.53 -4.72 5.33
C ALA A 107 11.09 -3.82 4.22
N THR A 108 10.42 -3.79 3.07
CA THR A 108 10.82 -2.94 1.93
C THR A 108 10.76 -1.45 2.29
N TYR A 109 9.74 -1.05 3.05
CA TYR A 109 9.64 0.32 3.54
C TYR A 109 10.82 0.71 4.43
N ALA A 110 11.20 -0.16 5.37
CA ALA A 110 12.32 0.05 6.26
C ALA A 110 13.63 0.23 5.47
N GLU A 111 13.89 -0.64 4.49
CA GLU A 111 15.06 -0.54 3.61
C GLU A 111 15.11 0.77 2.83
N LEU A 112 13.99 1.17 2.21
CA LEU A 112 13.89 2.41 1.45
C LEU A 112 14.04 3.65 2.33
N SER A 113 13.55 3.61 3.57
CA SER A 113 13.65 4.71 4.52
C SER A 113 15.06 4.90 5.09
N ALA A 114 15.87 3.83 5.11
CA ALA A 114 17.23 3.83 5.64
C ALA A 114 18.29 4.29 4.62
N ARG A 115 17.95 4.37 3.33
CA ARG A 115 18.88 4.79 2.27
C ARG A 115 19.13 6.31 2.33
N PRO A 116 20.39 6.77 2.55
CA PRO A 116 20.73 8.18 2.34
C PRO A 116 20.63 8.48 0.84
N ARG A 117 20.01 9.62 0.49
CA ARG A 117 20.02 10.08 -0.91
C ARG A 117 21.47 10.44 -1.27
N SER A 118 21.96 9.85 -2.36
CA SER A 118 23.18 10.28 -3.05
C SER A 118 22.95 11.61 -3.76
#